data_AF-A0A3R7W5L3-F1
#
_entry.id   AF-A0A3R7W5L3-F1
#
_cell.length_a   1.000
_cell.length_b   1.000
_cell.length_c   1.000
_cell.angle_alpha   90.00
_cell.angle_beta   90.00
_cell.angle_gamma   90.00
#
_symmetry.space_group_name_H-M   'P 1'
#
loop_
_entity.id
_entity.type
_entity.pdbx_description
1 polymer ?
#
loop_
_entity_poly.entity_id
_entity_poly.type
_entity_poly.pdbx_seq_one_letter_code
_entity_poly.pdbx_strand_id
1 'polypeptide(L)'
;MFDLQWLFTECPRLRQVPVLLVHGERDRQRMMKECHEYTNVTPVAPPLPIPYGTHHTKMLVALYAEKVRVAIFTANFLSNDWNTKTQGVWYQDFGLKVLTDSEDEEKKEESVRRSTTTADFETDLVEYLSSLGDQVKRFCRELKCYDFSTARVLLVPSVPGVHKGKGNGIWVELHVFIKLTVCVLASIGQIWRNTDIFVLGSLDEKWVFGEFAESFLPGKKDVSSTFMPVEALHIIWPSVKDVVCSH
;
A
#
# COMPACT_ATOMS: atom_id res chain seq x y z
N MET A 1 10.17 6.66 -7.71
CA MET A 1 11.03 7.36 -8.68
C MET A 1 10.18 7.71 -9.89
N PHE A 2 10.47 8.82 -10.57
CA PHE A 2 9.67 9.32 -11.68
C PHE A 2 10.56 9.82 -12.82
N ASP A 3 10.17 9.49 -14.04
CA ASP A 3 10.50 10.22 -15.26
C ASP A 3 9.20 10.88 -15.75
N LEU A 4 9.07 12.20 -15.51
CA LEU A 4 7.82 12.91 -15.80
C LEU A 4 7.56 13.01 -17.30
N GLN A 5 8.60 13.22 -18.10
CA GLN A 5 8.45 13.32 -19.55
C GLN A 5 7.92 12.01 -20.12
N TRP A 6 8.52 10.88 -19.71
CA TRP A 6 8.05 9.56 -20.09
C TRP A 6 6.63 9.30 -19.60
N LEU A 7 6.35 9.54 -18.30
CA LEU A 7 5.03 9.31 -17.71
C LEU A 7 3.92 10.07 -18.44
N PHE A 8 4.14 11.34 -18.74
CA PHE A 8 3.15 12.16 -19.43
C PHE A 8 3.06 11.80 -20.93
N THR A 9 4.09 11.22 -21.52
CA THR A 9 4.04 10.68 -22.89
C THR A 9 3.20 9.41 -22.94
N GLU A 10 3.40 8.48 -22.01
CA GLU A 10 2.64 7.22 -21.94
C GLU A 10 1.20 7.42 -21.45
N CYS A 11 0.95 8.44 -20.61
CA CYS A 11 -0.38 8.79 -20.14
C CYS A 11 -0.73 10.26 -20.45
N PRO A 12 -1.08 10.59 -21.72
CA PRO A 12 -1.38 11.96 -22.12
C PRO A 12 -2.56 12.58 -21.36
N ARG A 13 -3.49 11.75 -20.85
CA ARG A 13 -4.63 12.18 -20.04
C ARG A 13 -4.19 12.93 -18.78
N LEU A 14 -3.01 12.66 -18.25
CA LEU A 14 -2.46 13.39 -17.11
C LEU A 14 -2.27 14.88 -17.40
N ARG A 15 -2.20 15.33 -18.66
CA ARG A 15 -2.16 16.77 -18.99
C ARG A 15 -3.49 17.49 -18.83
N GLN A 16 -4.58 16.75 -18.72
CA GLN A 16 -5.95 17.28 -18.79
C GLN A 16 -6.65 17.34 -17.44
N VAL A 17 -6.00 16.82 -16.38
CA VAL A 17 -6.59 16.68 -15.04
C VAL A 17 -5.61 17.17 -13.99
N PRO A 18 -6.06 17.68 -12.83
CA PRO A 18 -5.17 17.95 -11.71
C PRO A 18 -4.45 16.66 -11.26
N VAL A 19 -3.14 16.75 -11.04
CA VAL A 19 -2.32 15.61 -10.60
C VAL A 19 -1.61 15.96 -9.29
N LEU A 20 -1.87 15.19 -8.23
CA LEU A 20 -1.04 15.18 -7.03
C LEU A 20 0.08 14.16 -7.22
N LEU A 21 1.33 14.64 -7.34
CA LEU A 21 2.48 13.76 -7.52
C LEU A 21 3.20 13.56 -6.20
N VAL A 22 2.96 12.42 -5.55
CA VAL A 22 3.60 12.07 -4.28
C VAL A 22 4.95 11.42 -4.53
N HIS A 23 6.04 11.99 -4.02
CA HIS A 23 7.40 11.49 -4.25
C HIS A 23 8.25 11.42 -2.99
N GLY A 24 9.20 10.47 -2.99
CA GLY A 24 10.25 10.33 -1.99
C GLY A 24 11.61 10.87 -2.43
N GLU A 25 11.67 11.65 -3.51
CA GLU A 25 12.93 12.13 -4.08
C GLU A 25 13.75 12.93 -3.06
N ARG A 26 15.05 12.62 -2.97
CA ARG A 26 15.97 13.28 -2.03
C ARG A 26 16.32 14.67 -2.53
N ASP A 27 16.55 14.80 -3.84
CA ASP A 27 16.73 16.10 -4.50
C ASP A 27 15.36 16.76 -4.76
N ARG A 28 14.82 17.36 -3.70
CA ARG A 28 13.52 18.03 -3.76
C ARG A 28 13.53 19.21 -4.72
N GLN A 29 14.63 19.95 -4.83
CA GLN A 29 14.70 21.12 -5.70
C GLN A 29 14.60 20.72 -7.16
N ARG A 30 15.31 19.67 -7.55
CA ARG A 30 15.21 19.10 -8.90
C ARG A 30 13.79 18.61 -9.20
N MET A 31 13.20 17.81 -8.32
CA MET A 31 11.85 17.29 -8.52
C MET A 31 10.80 18.41 -8.61
N MET A 32 10.91 19.43 -7.75
CA MET A 32 10.06 20.61 -7.85
C MET A 32 10.23 21.26 -9.22
N LYS A 33 11.47 21.53 -9.67
CA LYS A 33 11.74 22.15 -10.97
C LYS A 33 11.13 21.37 -12.13
N GLU A 34 11.33 20.05 -12.17
CA GLU A 34 10.73 19.18 -13.20
C GLU A 34 9.20 19.24 -13.17
N CYS A 35 8.57 19.26 -11.99
CA CYS A 35 7.12 19.39 -11.87
C CYS A 35 6.60 20.76 -12.34
N HIS A 36 7.36 21.85 -12.20
CA HIS A 36 6.93 23.20 -12.64
C HIS A 36 6.75 23.30 -14.16
N GLU A 37 7.31 22.38 -14.94
CA GLU A 37 7.07 22.29 -16.38
C GLU A 37 5.62 21.85 -16.71
N TYR A 38 4.87 21.35 -15.71
CA TYR A 38 3.50 20.88 -15.83
C TYR A 38 2.57 21.71 -14.94
N THR A 39 1.77 22.58 -15.55
CA THR A 39 0.93 23.58 -14.85
C THR A 39 -0.17 22.96 -13.97
N ASN A 40 -0.51 21.69 -14.23
CA ASN A 40 -1.57 20.94 -13.55
C ASN A 40 -1.02 19.91 -12.54
N VAL A 41 0.29 19.90 -12.29
CA VAL A 41 0.95 18.99 -11.33
C VAL A 41 1.26 19.74 -10.04
N THR A 42 0.81 19.17 -8.92
CA THR A 42 1.22 19.60 -7.58
C THR A 42 2.11 18.52 -6.95
N PRO A 43 3.42 18.75 -6.82
CA PRO A 43 4.30 17.82 -6.12
C PRO A 43 4.03 17.81 -4.62
N VAL A 44 4.07 16.62 -4.02
CA VAL A 44 3.94 16.39 -2.58
C VAL A 44 5.09 15.50 -2.12
N ALA A 45 5.87 15.99 -1.16
CA ALA A 45 6.92 15.21 -0.50
C ALA A 45 6.45 14.82 0.92
N PRO A 46 6.12 13.55 1.17
CA PRO A 46 5.68 13.10 2.49
C PRO A 46 6.74 13.33 3.57
N PRO A 47 6.33 13.51 4.85
CA PRO A 47 7.27 13.60 5.95
C PRO A 47 8.02 12.28 6.12
N LEU A 48 9.36 12.35 6.14
CA LEU A 48 10.25 11.22 6.43
C LEU A 48 11.11 11.59 7.66
N PRO A 49 10.52 11.56 8.88
CA PRO A 49 11.19 12.04 10.09
C PRO A 49 12.27 11.09 10.62
N ILE A 50 12.28 9.84 10.15
CA ILE A 50 13.25 8.81 10.56
C ILE A 50 14.36 8.73 9.52
N PRO A 51 15.65 8.79 9.91
CA PRO A 51 16.78 8.65 8.99
C PRO A 51 16.67 7.38 8.13
N TYR A 52 17.18 7.46 6.90
CA TYR A 52 17.16 6.37 5.92
C TYR A 52 15.75 5.94 5.42
N GLY A 53 14.68 6.57 5.92
CA GLY A 53 13.32 6.36 5.44
C GLY A 53 13.17 6.73 3.96
N THR A 54 12.31 5.99 3.26
CA THR A 54 12.01 6.21 1.84
C THR A 54 10.52 6.05 1.58
N HIS A 55 9.95 6.91 0.74
CA HIS A 55 8.59 6.72 0.25
C HIS A 55 8.57 5.68 -0.90
N HIS A 56 8.29 4.41 -0.56
CA HIS A 56 8.32 3.29 -1.51
C HIS A 56 7.01 3.00 -2.24
N THR A 57 5.90 3.57 -1.74
CA THR A 57 4.56 3.25 -2.25
C THR A 57 4.41 3.68 -3.70
N LYS A 58 3.75 2.81 -4.46
CA LYS A 58 3.42 2.97 -5.87
C LYS A 58 1.95 2.69 -6.01
N MET A 59 1.19 3.77 -6.10
CA MET A 59 -0.26 3.76 -6.06
C MET A 59 -0.78 4.82 -7.03
N LEU A 60 -1.91 4.53 -7.65
CA LEU A 60 -2.70 5.47 -8.43
C LEU A 60 -4.11 5.48 -7.86
N VAL A 61 -4.59 6.66 -7.48
CA VAL A 61 -6.00 6.89 -7.14
C VAL A 61 -6.58 7.85 -8.17
N ALA A 62 -7.42 7.33 -9.06
CA ALA A 62 -7.97 8.08 -10.18
C ALA A 62 -9.47 8.28 -10.00
N LEU A 63 -9.88 9.54 -9.90
CA LEU A 63 -11.29 9.94 -9.82
C LEU A 63 -11.88 10.06 -11.23
N TYR A 64 -13.04 9.44 -11.44
CA TYR A 64 -13.87 9.56 -12.63
C TYR A 64 -15.25 10.08 -12.20
N ALA A 65 -16.10 10.43 -13.17
CA ALA A 65 -17.43 10.96 -12.90
C ALA A 65 -18.31 10.01 -12.05
N GLU A 66 -18.19 8.70 -12.24
CA GLU A 66 -19.07 7.69 -11.64
C GLU A 66 -18.34 6.67 -10.76
N LYS A 67 -17.01 6.77 -10.68
CA LYS A 67 -16.17 5.80 -9.95
C LYS A 67 -14.83 6.35 -9.54
N VAL A 68 -14.21 5.73 -8.55
CA VAL A 68 -12.78 5.87 -8.25
C VAL A 68 -12.08 4.55 -8.58
N ARG A 69 -10.92 4.64 -9.23
CA ARG A 69 -10.00 3.50 -9.37
C ARG A 69 -8.89 3.63 -8.35
N VAL A 70 -8.67 2.58 -7.56
CA VAL A 70 -7.45 2.42 -6.77
C VAL A 70 -6.61 1.35 -7.43
N ALA A 71 -5.36 1.67 -7.76
CA ALA A 71 -4.38 0.71 -8.24
C ALA A 71 -3.13 0.78 -7.36
N ILE A 72 -2.61 -0.38 -6.97
CA ILE A 72 -1.37 -0.54 -6.21
C ILE A 72 -0.47 -1.47 -7.02
N PHE A 73 0.78 -1.05 -7.22
CA PHE A 73 1.70 -1.75 -8.11
C PHE A 73 3.13 -1.69 -7.60
N THR A 74 4.04 -2.33 -8.32
CA THR A 74 5.44 -2.53 -7.90
C THR A 74 6.45 -1.75 -8.77
N ALA A 75 6.03 -1.30 -9.96
CA ALA A 75 6.83 -0.49 -10.89
C ALA A 75 6.97 0.97 -10.45
N ASN A 76 8.18 1.53 -10.50
CA ASN A 76 8.34 3.00 -10.51
C ASN A 76 7.79 3.58 -11.82
N PHE A 77 7.55 4.89 -11.89
CA PHE A 77 7.18 5.55 -13.14
C PHE A 77 8.40 5.83 -14.02
N LEU A 78 9.03 4.76 -14.49
CA LEU A 78 10.20 4.76 -15.36
C LEU A 78 10.01 3.73 -16.46
N SER A 79 10.31 4.06 -17.71
CA SER A 79 10.16 3.13 -18.85
C SER A 79 10.71 1.73 -18.59
N ASN A 80 11.92 1.64 -18.01
CA ASN A 80 12.58 0.37 -17.76
C ASN A 80 11.78 -0.54 -16.79
N ASP A 81 11.16 0.02 -15.76
CA ASP A 81 10.40 -0.75 -14.78
C ASP A 81 9.16 -1.40 -15.40
N TRP A 82 8.58 -0.77 -16.42
CA TRP A 82 7.37 -1.26 -17.11
C TRP A 82 7.67 -2.18 -18.29
N ASN A 83 8.85 -2.06 -18.89
CA ASN A 83 9.20 -2.79 -20.12
C ASN A 83 10.15 -3.97 -19.90
N THR A 84 10.97 -3.98 -18.85
CA THR A 84 12.06 -4.96 -18.70
C THR A 84 12.00 -5.74 -17.39
N LYS A 85 10.95 -5.58 -16.58
CA LYS A 85 10.83 -6.23 -15.27
C LYS A 85 9.50 -6.92 -15.12
N THR A 86 9.51 -8.05 -14.43
CA THR A 86 8.28 -8.64 -13.90
C THR A 86 7.76 -7.73 -12.79
N GLN A 87 6.55 -7.21 -12.96
CA GLN A 87 5.88 -6.33 -12.00
C GLN A 87 4.49 -6.86 -11.68
N GLY A 88 4.07 -6.70 -10.44
CA GLY A 88 2.69 -6.90 -10.00
C GLY A 88 1.87 -5.61 -10.04
N VAL A 89 0.60 -5.75 -10.40
CA VAL A 89 -0.43 -4.71 -10.35
C VAL A 89 -1.72 -5.31 -9.79
N TRP A 90 -2.27 -4.70 -8.75
CA TRP A 90 -3.65 -4.88 -8.32
C TRP A 90 -4.41 -3.58 -8.59
N TYR A 91 -5.65 -3.68 -9.06
CA TYR A 91 -6.55 -2.53 -9.11
C TYR A 91 -7.99 -2.95 -8.92
N GLN A 92 -8.78 -2.03 -8.41
CA GLN A 92 -10.23 -2.16 -8.30
C GLN A 92 -10.91 -0.80 -8.53
N ASP A 93 -12.08 -0.86 -9.18
CA ASP A 93 -12.97 0.28 -9.35
C ASP A 93 -14.06 0.23 -8.28
N PHE A 94 -14.38 1.39 -7.71
CA PHE A 94 -15.41 1.58 -6.69
C PHE A 94 -16.41 2.64 -7.17
N GLY A 95 -17.69 2.27 -7.21
CA GLY A 95 -18.77 3.16 -7.67
C GLY A 95 -19.13 4.23 -6.64
N LEU A 96 -19.99 5.17 -7.02
CA LEU A 96 -20.56 6.15 -6.08
C LEU A 96 -21.43 5.45 -5.02
N LYS A 97 -21.43 5.99 -3.80
CA LYS A 97 -22.39 5.60 -2.75
C LYS A 97 -23.80 5.94 -3.22
N VAL A 98 -24.72 4.99 -3.08
CA VAL A 98 -26.15 5.26 -3.30
C VAL A 98 -26.65 6.04 -2.08
N LEU A 99 -26.88 7.34 -2.24
CA LEU A 99 -27.54 8.15 -1.23
C LEU A 99 -29.01 7.74 -1.20
N THR A 100 -29.40 6.87 -0.27
CA THR A 100 -30.80 6.67 0.08
C THR A 100 -31.20 7.80 1.04
N ASP A 101 -32.16 8.65 0.64
CA ASP A 101 -32.70 9.80 1.39
C ASP A 101 -33.46 9.42 2.68
N SER A 102 -32.93 8.50 3.49
CA SER A 102 -33.52 8.11 4.77
C SER A 102 -32.56 8.43 5.90
N GLU A 103 -32.89 9.48 6.65
CA GLU A 103 -32.28 9.91 7.92
C GLU A 103 -32.22 8.79 8.99
N ASP A 104 -32.85 7.63 8.72
CA ASP A 104 -32.85 6.42 9.53
C ASP A 104 -31.63 5.49 9.31
N GLU A 105 -30.87 5.66 8.21
CA GLU A 105 -29.71 4.79 7.90
C GLU A 105 -28.42 5.19 8.63
N GLU A 106 -28.24 6.45 9.08
CA GLU A 106 -27.07 6.85 9.88
C GLU A 106 -26.97 6.04 11.19
N LYS A 107 -28.10 5.73 11.82
CA LYS A 107 -28.17 4.90 13.04
C LYS A 107 -28.01 3.41 12.76
N LYS A 108 -28.37 2.95 11.56
CA LYS A 108 -28.21 1.56 11.13
C LYS A 108 -26.78 1.27 10.69
N GLU A 109 -26.14 2.17 9.94
CA GLU A 109 -24.73 2.06 9.57
C GLU A 109 -23.84 2.02 10.81
N GLU A 110 -24.11 2.82 11.84
CA GLU A 110 -23.35 2.76 13.09
C GLU A 110 -23.53 1.43 13.84
N SER A 111 -24.69 0.79 13.71
CA SER A 111 -24.98 -0.53 14.31
C SER A 111 -24.36 -1.70 13.52
N VAL A 112 -24.27 -1.60 12.19
CA VAL A 112 -23.64 -2.59 11.30
C VAL A 112 -22.12 -2.46 11.29
N ARG A 113 -21.58 -1.22 11.30
CA ARG A 113 -20.14 -0.93 11.51
C ARG A 113 -19.61 -1.53 12.82
N ARG A 114 -20.49 -1.69 13.82
CA ARG A 114 -20.16 -2.31 15.11
C ARG A 114 -20.20 -3.85 15.10
N SER A 115 -20.70 -4.46 14.02
CA SER A 115 -20.94 -5.91 13.92
C SER A 115 -20.04 -6.61 12.89
N THR A 116 -19.31 -5.90 12.05
CA THR A 116 -18.39 -6.51 11.08
C THR A 116 -16.95 -6.27 11.50
N THR A 117 -16.31 -7.31 12.03
CA THR A 117 -14.87 -7.39 12.33
C THR A 117 -13.98 -7.43 11.07
N THR A 118 -14.51 -7.05 9.91
CA THR A 118 -13.78 -6.95 8.65
C THR A 118 -13.07 -5.62 8.61
N ALA A 119 -11.73 -5.65 8.59
CA ALA A 119 -10.89 -4.49 8.34
C ALA A 119 -11.40 -3.71 7.11
N ASP A 120 -11.65 -2.42 7.30
CA ASP A 120 -12.30 -1.57 6.32
C ASP A 120 -11.25 -0.94 5.39
N PHE A 121 -11.23 -1.39 4.15
CA PHE A 121 -10.33 -0.89 3.11
C PHE A 121 -10.44 0.64 2.94
N GLU A 122 -11.63 1.24 3.11
CA GLU A 122 -11.81 2.70 3.06
C GLU A 122 -11.01 3.37 4.17
N THR A 123 -11.17 2.88 5.40
CA THR A 123 -10.50 3.40 6.59
C THR A 123 -8.99 3.31 6.44
N ASP A 124 -8.45 2.13 6.09
CA ASP A 124 -7.01 1.93 5.91
C ASP A 124 -6.44 2.83 4.81
N LEU A 125 -7.16 2.96 3.69
CA LEU A 125 -6.74 3.79 2.56
C LEU A 125 -6.71 5.27 2.93
N VAL A 126 -7.79 5.78 3.53
CA VAL A 126 -7.91 7.19 3.92
C VAL A 126 -6.88 7.55 4.98
N GLU A 127 -6.63 6.67 5.95
CA GLU A 127 -5.64 6.90 7.00
C GLU A 127 -4.23 6.94 6.42
N TYR A 128 -3.87 5.97 5.58
CA TYR A 128 -2.60 5.94 4.87
C TYR A 128 -2.40 7.20 4.00
N LEU A 129 -3.36 7.55 3.14
CA LEU A 129 -3.25 8.72 2.27
C LEU A 129 -3.15 10.02 3.08
N SER A 130 -3.86 10.11 4.21
CA SER A 130 -3.80 11.28 5.08
C SER A 130 -2.43 11.48 5.74
N SER A 131 -1.62 10.43 5.90
CA SER A 131 -0.26 10.55 6.43
C SER A 131 0.75 11.09 5.41
N LEU A 132 0.39 11.17 4.12
CA LEU A 132 1.30 11.61 3.04
C LEU A 132 1.45 13.14 2.95
N GLY A 133 0.60 13.89 3.63
CA GLY A 133 0.66 15.35 3.73
C GLY A 133 -0.70 16.03 3.51
N ASP A 134 -0.78 17.31 3.83
CA ASP A 134 -2.06 18.05 3.89
C ASP A 134 -2.80 18.09 2.56
N GLN A 135 -2.09 18.18 1.43
CA GLN A 135 -2.70 18.21 0.10
C GLN A 135 -3.38 16.87 -0.24
N VAL A 136 -2.74 15.75 0.12
CA VAL A 136 -3.32 14.41 -0.08
C VAL A 136 -4.47 14.18 0.90
N LYS A 137 -4.33 14.62 2.15
CA LYS A 137 -5.41 14.58 3.13
C LYS A 137 -6.66 15.36 2.69
N ARG A 138 -6.49 16.49 1.99
CA ARG A 138 -7.60 17.24 1.38
C ARG A 138 -8.25 16.44 0.27
N PHE A 139 -7.45 15.80 -0.59
CA PHE A 139 -7.95 14.90 -1.64
C PHE A 139 -8.79 13.74 -1.09
N CYS A 140 -8.46 13.20 0.10
CA CYS A 140 -9.26 12.15 0.74
C CYS A 140 -10.74 12.53 0.98
N ARG A 141 -11.10 13.83 0.98
CA ARG A 141 -12.50 14.26 1.10
C ARG A 141 -13.34 13.77 -0.08
N GLU A 142 -12.77 13.72 -1.27
CA GLU A 142 -13.42 13.22 -2.49
C GLU A 142 -13.73 11.73 -2.41
N LEU A 143 -12.91 10.96 -1.68
CA LEU A 143 -13.07 9.51 -1.56
C LEU A 143 -14.36 9.12 -0.80
N LYS A 144 -14.87 10.00 0.07
CA LYS A 144 -16.07 9.74 0.87
C LYS A 144 -17.31 9.45 0.04
N CYS A 145 -17.34 9.93 -1.21
CA CYS A 145 -18.46 9.76 -2.13
C CYS A 145 -18.52 8.36 -2.77
N TYR A 146 -17.50 7.52 -2.60
CA TYR A 146 -17.39 6.22 -3.26
C TYR A 146 -17.55 5.05 -2.29
N ASP A 147 -18.23 3.99 -2.73
CA ASP A 147 -18.50 2.80 -1.94
C ASP A 147 -17.36 1.77 -2.06
N PHE A 148 -16.57 1.64 -0.99
CA PHE A 148 -15.48 0.68 -0.87
C PHE A 148 -15.90 -0.68 -0.30
N SER A 149 -17.17 -0.89 0.03
CA SER A 149 -17.67 -2.15 0.62
C SER A 149 -17.39 -3.39 -0.23
N THR A 150 -17.18 -3.20 -1.54
CA THR A 150 -16.87 -4.27 -2.49
C THR A 150 -15.39 -4.65 -2.54
N ALA A 151 -14.53 -4.05 -1.71
CA ALA A 151 -13.10 -4.34 -1.68
C ALA A 151 -12.83 -5.83 -1.45
N ARG A 152 -12.01 -6.43 -2.33
CA ARG A 152 -11.67 -7.87 -2.29
C ARG A 152 -10.34 -8.17 -1.60
N VAL A 153 -9.68 -7.14 -1.09
CA VAL A 153 -8.35 -7.21 -0.49
C VAL A 153 -8.32 -6.42 0.80
N LEU A 154 -7.37 -6.77 1.67
CA LEU A 154 -6.97 -5.94 2.79
C LEU A 154 -5.83 -5.03 2.36
N LEU A 155 -5.85 -3.76 2.79
CA LEU A 155 -4.72 -2.88 2.59
C LEU A 155 -3.75 -3.06 3.76
N VAL A 156 -2.47 -3.24 3.44
CA VAL A 156 -1.39 -3.34 4.45
C VAL A 156 -0.40 -2.20 4.21
N PRO A 157 -0.69 -1.00 4.74
CA PRO A 157 0.17 0.16 4.59
C PRO A 157 1.33 0.16 5.60
N SER A 158 2.39 0.91 5.30
CA SER A 158 3.48 1.19 6.23
C SER A 158 3.78 2.70 6.23
N VAL A 159 3.81 3.30 7.41
CA VAL A 159 4.07 4.74 7.60
C VAL A 159 5.21 4.95 8.60
N PRO A 160 6.09 5.96 8.40
CA PRO A 160 7.18 6.23 9.33
C PRO A 160 6.66 6.54 10.74
N GLY A 161 7.20 5.86 11.76
CA GLY A 161 6.85 6.15 13.14
C GLY A 161 7.24 5.04 14.10
N VAL A 162 7.13 5.33 15.41
CA VAL A 162 7.17 4.33 16.48
C VAL A 162 5.74 4.12 16.94
N HIS A 163 5.20 2.93 16.66
CA HIS A 163 3.80 2.61 16.92
C HIS A 163 3.71 1.70 18.16
N LYS A 164 3.02 2.16 19.21
CA LYS A 164 2.82 1.36 20.44
C LYS A 164 1.43 0.75 20.44
N GLY A 165 1.35 -0.58 20.59
CA GLY A 165 0.08 -1.31 20.60
C GLY A 165 -0.75 -1.06 21.86
N LYS A 166 -1.58 -0.02 21.86
CA LYS A 166 -2.77 0.16 22.72
C LYS A 166 -3.77 1.10 22.03
N GLY A 167 -4.65 0.54 21.20
CA GLY A 167 -5.74 1.26 20.54
C GLY A 167 -6.44 0.35 19.54
N ASN A 168 -7.75 0.51 19.39
CA ASN A 168 -8.57 -0.24 18.42
C ASN A 168 -8.32 0.19 16.95
N GLY A 169 -7.08 0.49 16.57
CA GLY A 169 -6.73 1.07 15.27
C GLY A 169 -5.31 0.73 14.85
N ILE A 170 -5.21 -0.30 14.01
CA ILE A 170 -4.48 -0.40 12.73
C ILE A 170 -2.97 -0.11 12.65
N TRP A 171 -2.30 0.54 13.59
CA TRP A 171 -0.83 0.71 13.47
C TRP A 171 -0.14 -0.06 14.56
N VAL A 172 0.02 -1.34 14.28
CA VAL A 172 0.76 -2.24 15.13
C VAL A 172 1.92 -2.75 14.29
N GLU A 173 3.12 -2.71 14.89
CA GLU A 173 4.34 -3.44 14.54
C GLU A 173 4.15 -4.42 13.36
N LEU A 174 5.04 -4.40 12.36
CA LEU A 174 4.99 -5.29 11.18
C LEU A 174 4.51 -6.72 11.52
N HIS A 175 4.90 -7.22 12.70
CA HIS A 175 4.32 -8.36 13.42
C HIS A 175 2.80 -8.50 13.37
N VAL A 176 2.04 -7.57 13.93
CA VAL A 176 0.59 -7.71 14.12
C VAL A 176 -0.17 -7.44 12.83
N PHE A 177 0.34 -6.61 11.92
CA PHE A 177 -0.29 -6.43 10.62
C PHE A 177 -0.20 -7.70 9.77
N ILE A 178 1.00 -8.31 9.66
CA ILE A 178 1.16 -9.60 9.00
C ILE A 178 0.36 -10.70 9.74
N LYS A 179 0.35 -10.71 11.08
CA LYS A 179 -0.42 -11.69 11.87
C LYS A 179 -1.93 -11.53 11.71
N LEU A 180 -2.44 -10.30 11.58
CA LEU A 180 -3.86 -10.01 11.33
C LEU A 180 -4.24 -10.39 9.90
N THR A 181 -3.41 -10.06 8.91
CA THR A 181 -3.60 -10.51 7.52
C THR A 181 -3.60 -12.03 7.41
N VAL A 182 -2.68 -12.72 8.10
CA VAL A 182 -2.61 -14.19 8.13
C VAL A 182 -3.80 -14.80 8.88
N CYS A 183 -4.24 -14.23 10.01
CA CYS A 183 -5.46 -14.68 10.71
C CYS A 183 -6.72 -14.50 9.86
N VAL A 184 -6.85 -13.37 9.15
CA VAL A 184 -7.99 -13.14 8.25
C VAL A 184 -7.96 -14.12 7.07
N LEU A 185 -6.80 -14.36 6.45
CA LEU A 185 -6.65 -15.35 5.38
C LEU A 185 -6.89 -16.79 5.86
N ALA A 186 -6.50 -17.15 7.08
CA ALA A 186 -6.79 -18.45 7.68
C ALA A 186 -8.31 -18.64 7.93
N SER A 187 -9.04 -17.56 8.20
CA SER A 187 -10.49 -17.57 8.39
C SER A 187 -11.27 -17.73 7.08
N ILE A 188 -10.69 -17.30 5.95
CA ILE A 188 -11.32 -17.31 4.61
C ILE A 188 -11.09 -18.64 3.87
N GLY A 189 -10.34 -19.58 4.45
CA GLY A 189 -10.17 -20.94 3.93
C GLY A 189 -8.86 -21.15 3.15
N GLN A 190 -7.98 -21.94 3.77
CA GLN A 190 -7.06 -22.96 3.23
C GLN A 190 -6.50 -22.91 1.78
N ILE A 191 -6.28 -21.75 1.15
CA ILE A 191 -5.74 -21.66 -0.22
C ILE A 191 -4.28 -21.17 -0.31
N TRP A 192 -3.70 -20.61 0.75
CA TRP A 192 -2.31 -20.13 0.70
C TRP A 192 -1.34 -21.11 1.35
N ARG A 193 -0.79 -22.04 0.56
CA ARG A 193 0.35 -22.89 0.98
C ARG A 193 1.71 -22.41 0.47
N ASN A 194 1.75 -21.46 -0.47
CA ASN A 194 3.00 -20.90 -0.99
C ASN A 194 2.86 -19.37 -1.08
N THR A 195 3.40 -18.64 -0.12
CA THR A 195 3.56 -17.17 -0.23
C THR A 195 5.00 -16.88 -0.63
N ASP A 196 5.18 -16.51 -1.90
CA ASP A 196 6.45 -16.01 -2.40
C ASP A 196 6.62 -14.55 -1.94
N ILE A 197 7.72 -14.24 -1.24
CA ILE A 197 7.98 -12.89 -0.73
C ILE A 197 9.31 -12.37 -1.27
N PHE A 198 9.28 -11.15 -1.78
CA PHE A 198 10.45 -10.36 -2.13
C PHE A 198 10.75 -9.39 -0.97
N VAL A 199 11.76 -9.68 -0.15
CA VAL A 199 12.24 -8.74 0.88
C VAL A 199 13.56 -8.14 0.38
N LEU A 200 13.65 -6.81 0.35
CA LEU A 200 14.83 -6.08 -0.12
C LEU A 200 15.40 -5.25 1.04
N GLY A 201 16.59 -5.59 1.53
CA GLY A 201 17.25 -4.84 2.59
C GLY A 201 18.42 -5.57 3.24
N SER A 202 19.15 -4.88 4.13
CA SER A 202 20.09 -5.52 5.05
C SER A 202 19.28 -6.21 6.15
N LEU A 203 18.87 -7.44 5.88
CA LEU A 203 18.12 -8.25 6.83
C LEU A 203 19.12 -9.04 7.65
N ASP A 204 19.05 -8.94 8.98
CA ASP A 204 19.78 -9.85 9.84
C ASP A 204 18.97 -11.14 10.08
N GLU A 205 19.69 -12.24 10.29
CA GLU A 205 19.08 -13.56 10.48
C GLU A 205 18.11 -13.59 11.68
N LYS A 206 18.37 -12.81 12.73
CA LYS A 206 17.52 -12.79 13.93
C LYS A 206 16.16 -12.16 13.62
N TRP A 207 16.14 -11.10 12.82
CA TRP A 207 14.93 -10.46 12.38
C TRP A 207 14.16 -11.32 11.38
N VAL A 208 14.84 -11.92 10.41
CA VAL A 208 14.20 -12.79 9.39
C VAL A 208 13.57 -14.02 10.02
N PHE A 209 14.35 -14.77 10.81
CA PHE A 209 13.92 -16.05 11.37
C PHE A 209 13.27 -15.93 12.74
N GLY A 210 13.28 -14.76 13.38
CA GLY A 210 12.49 -14.47 14.57
C GLY A 210 11.24 -13.70 14.18
N GLU A 211 11.36 -12.38 14.24
CA GLU A 211 10.28 -11.41 14.07
C GLU A 211 9.44 -11.61 12.78
N PHE A 212 10.09 -11.64 11.63
CA PHE A 212 9.42 -11.68 10.35
C PHE A 212 8.73 -13.03 10.10
N ALA A 213 9.46 -14.15 10.24
CA ALA A 213 8.91 -15.48 10.04
C ALA A 213 7.79 -15.83 11.03
N GLU A 214 7.91 -15.45 12.31
CA GLU A 214 6.86 -15.67 13.32
C GLU A 214 5.54 -14.98 12.97
N SER A 215 5.61 -13.90 12.21
CA SER A 215 4.42 -13.16 11.80
C SER A 215 3.52 -13.96 10.85
N PHE A 216 4.08 -14.96 10.14
CA PHE A 216 3.37 -15.83 9.21
C PHE A 216 2.83 -17.11 9.86
N LEU A 217 3.21 -17.40 11.11
CA LEU A 217 2.78 -18.62 11.80
C LEU A 217 1.48 -18.40 12.58
N PRO A 218 0.45 -19.24 12.37
CA PRO A 218 -0.79 -19.15 13.14
C PRO A 218 -0.58 -19.61 14.59
N GLY A 219 -0.91 -18.73 15.54
CA GLY A 219 -0.87 -18.99 16.99
C GLY A 219 0.41 -18.52 17.68
N LYS A 220 0.30 -18.08 18.95
CA LYS A 220 1.46 -17.81 19.81
C LYS A 220 2.09 -19.15 20.19
N LYS A 221 3.10 -19.59 19.47
CA LYS A 221 4.09 -20.51 20.04
C LYS A 221 5.25 -19.65 20.52
N ASP A 222 5.71 -19.87 21.74
CA ASP A 222 7.02 -19.42 22.17
C ASP A 222 8.03 -20.14 21.28
N VAL A 223 8.33 -19.55 20.12
CA VAL A 223 9.36 -20.06 19.21
C VAL A 223 10.67 -19.60 19.82
N SER A 224 11.39 -20.51 20.48
CA SER A 224 12.77 -20.18 20.83
C SER A 224 13.55 -19.99 19.54
N SER A 225 14.32 -18.90 19.47
CA SER A 225 15.21 -18.53 18.34
C SER A 225 16.16 -19.64 17.85
N THR A 226 16.24 -20.75 18.58
CA THR A 226 17.11 -21.89 18.31
C THR A 226 16.51 -22.97 17.41
N PHE A 227 15.18 -23.05 17.22
CA PHE A 227 14.56 -24.10 16.40
C PHE A 227 13.30 -23.62 15.68
N MET A 228 13.45 -22.70 14.74
CA MET A 228 12.51 -22.63 13.62
C MET A 228 12.72 -23.90 12.77
N PRO A 229 11.68 -24.69 12.47
CA PRO A 229 11.79 -25.65 11.39
C PRO A 229 12.01 -24.83 10.11
N VAL A 230 13.24 -24.88 9.60
CA VAL A 230 13.76 -24.21 8.38
C VAL A 230 12.91 -24.52 7.14
N GLU A 231 11.96 -25.46 7.23
CA GLU A 231 11.13 -25.98 6.15
C GLU A 231 9.93 -25.09 5.75
N ALA A 232 9.66 -23.97 6.43
CA ALA A 232 8.43 -23.18 6.20
C ALA A 232 8.61 -21.82 5.48
N LEU A 233 9.84 -21.28 5.37
CA LEU A 233 10.09 -19.97 4.73
C LEU A 233 10.98 -20.13 3.50
N HIS A 234 10.39 -19.94 2.31
CA HIS A 234 11.14 -19.93 1.06
C HIS A 234 11.32 -18.48 0.60
N ILE A 235 12.57 -18.07 0.39
CA ILE A 235 12.91 -16.76 -0.17
C ILE A 235 13.30 -16.98 -1.63
N ILE A 236 12.52 -16.42 -2.55
CA ILE A 236 12.83 -16.44 -3.97
C ILE A 236 13.66 -15.20 -4.29
N TRP A 237 14.88 -15.40 -4.78
CA TRP A 237 15.78 -14.32 -5.17
C TRP A 237 16.53 -14.68 -6.45
N PRO A 238 16.65 -13.76 -7.43
CA PRO A 238 17.40 -14.02 -8.66
C PRO A 238 18.87 -14.36 -8.38
N SER A 239 19.34 -15.46 -8.92
CA SER A 239 20.76 -15.80 -8.90
C SER A 239 21.56 -14.96 -9.90
N VAL A 240 22.89 -14.95 -9.78
CA VAL A 240 23.78 -14.31 -10.77
C VAL A 240 23.48 -14.81 -12.18
N LYS A 241 23.21 -16.12 -12.34
CA LYS A 241 22.89 -16.72 -13.63
C LYS A 241 21.56 -16.20 -14.18
N ASP A 242 20.54 -16.06 -13.33
CA ASP A 242 19.24 -15.55 -13.74
C ASP A 242 19.35 -14.09 -14.24
N VAL A 243 20.19 -13.28 -13.60
CA VAL A 243 20.42 -11.89 -14.02
C VAL A 243 21.28 -11.80 -15.29
N VAL A 244 22.34 -12.61 -15.43
CA VAL A 244 23.18 -12.60 -16.64
C VAL A 244 22.43 -13.10 -17.87
N CYS A 245 21.47 -14.01 -17.68
CA CYS A 245 20.64 -14.56 -18.74
C CYS A 245 19.31 -13.82 -18.95
N SER A 246 19.05 -12.72 -18.23
CA SER A 246 17.81 -11.96 -18.41
C SER A 246 17.80 -11.21 -19.75
N HIS A 247 16.59 -10.99 -20.29
CA HIS A 247 16.37 -10.25 -21.54
C HIS A 247 16.79 -8.77 -21.46
#